data_AF-A0A2A5ISE7-F1
#
_entry.id   AF-A0A2A5ISE7-F1
#
_cell.length_a   1.000
_cell.length_b   1.000
_cell.length_c   1.000
_cell.angle_alpha   90.00
_cell.angle_beta   90.00
_cell.angle_gamma   90.00
#
_symmetry.space_group_name_H-M   'P 1'
#
loop_
_entity.id
_entity.type
_entity.pdbx_description
1 polymer ?
#
loop_
_entity_poly.entity_id
_entity_poly.type
_entity_poly.pdbx_seq_one_letter_code
_entity_poly.pdbx_strand_id
1 'polypeptide(L)'
;MKKRNSIFKSINNDAITREMICIETLQKRLMNALESADTDRALAAHKDIAKSLKQIQRYEKEAKIQLLKASAKITSVTYPKSLKNKMKGLI
;
A
#
# COMPACT_ATOMS: atom_id res chain seq x y z
N MET A 1 -17.65 20.57 17.07
CA MET A 1 -17.47 19.51 16.04
C MET A 1 -16.09 18.87 16.23
N LYS A 2 -16.01 17.66 16.81
CA LYS A 2 -14.73 16.93 16.92
C LYS A 2 -14.23 16.60 15.51
N LYS A 3 -13.03 17.09 15.17
CA LYS A 3 -12.36 16.91 13.87
C LYS A 3 -12.29 15.41 13.52
N ARG A 4 -13.13 14.94 12.60
CA ARG A 4 -13.10 13.58 12.01
C ARG A 4 -11.93 13.42 11.01
N ASN A 5 -10.77 14.00 11.31
CA ASN A 5 -9.68 14.15 10.33
C ASN A 5 -8.51 13.17 10.51
N SER A 6 -8.59 12.14 11.37
CA SER A 6 -7.44 11.26 11.61
C SER A 6 -7.51 9.86 11.01
N ILE A 7 -8.69 9.33 10.65
CA ILE A 7 -8.80 7.94 10.17
C ILE A 7 -8.25 7.80 8.74
N PHE A 8 -8.40 8.83 7.90
CA PHE A 8 -7.87 8.84 6.53
C PHE A 8 -6.45 9.41 6.42
N LYS A 9 -5.89 9.93 7.52
CA LYS A 9 -4.58 10.61 7.50
C LYS A 9 -3.38 9.67 7.64
N SER A 10 -3.60 8.36 7.78
CA SER A 10 -2.55 7.42 8.20
C SER A 10 -2.38 6.23 7.26
N ILE A 11 -2.51 6.44 5.96
CA ILE A 11 -2.34 5.34 5.02
C ILE A 11 -1.27 5.72 4.02
N ASN A 12 -0.01 5.52 4.42
CA ASN A 12 1.23 5.49 3.61
C ASN A 12 1.32 6.39 2.36
N ASN A 13 0.57 7.50 2.29
CA ASN A 13 0.52 8.38 1.13
C ASN A 13 1.88 9.00 0.87
N ASP A 14 2.63 9.32 1.93
CA ASP A 14 4.01 9.80 1.83
C ASP A 14 4.94 8.75 1.21
N ALA A 15 4.80 7.48 1.59
CA ALA A 15 5.62 6.39 1.05
C ALA A 15 5.28 6.12 -0.43
N ILE A 16 3.99 6.12 -0.78
CA ILE A 16 3.53 6.00 -2.16
C ILE A 16 4.02 7.18 -3.01
N THR A 17 3.91 8.41 -2.49
CA THR A 17 4.35 9.63 -3.18
C THR A 17 5.86 9.61 -3.46
N ARG A 18 6.67 9.14 -2.50
CA ARG A 18 8.12 8.99 -2.70
C ARG A 18 8.44 7.96 -3.79
N GLU A 19 7.76 6.82 -3.80
CA GLU A 19 7.93 5.83 -4.87
C GLU A 19 7.49 6.37 -6.23
N MET A 20 6.42 7.17 -6.30
CA MET A 20 6.00 7.82 -7.55
C MET A 20 7.05 8.80 -8.08
N ILE A 21 7.63 9.65 -7.22
CA ILE A 21 8.73 10.56 -7.59
C ILE A 21 9.96 9.76 -8.06
N CYS A 22 10.23 8.63 -7.42
CA CYS A 22 11.30 7.73 -7.85
C CYS A 22 11.03 7.17 -9.26
N ILE A 23 9.80 6.73 -9.54
CA ILE A 23 9.38 6.24 -10.85
C ILE A 23 9.54 7.32 -11.92
N GLU A 24 9.16 8.57 -11.67
CA GLU A 24 9.34 9.67 -12.64
C GLU A 24 10.82 9.86 -13.00
N THR A 25 11.70 9.76 -12.01
CA THR A 25 13.15 9.87 -12.23
C THR A 25 13.68 8.68 -13.03
N LEU A 26 13.21 7.46 -12.70
CA LEU A 26 13.59 6.24 -13.42
C LEU A 26 13.04 6.23 -14.86
N GLN A 27 11.86 6.78 -15.11
CA GLN A 27 11.31 6.94 -16.45
C GLN A 27 12.17 7.87 -17.30
N LYS A 28 12.63 8.99 -16.76
CA LYS A 28 13.59 9.87 -17.46
C LYS A 28 14.88 9.12 -17.81
N ARG A 29 15.41 8.33 -16.88
CA ARG A 29 16.61 7.49 -17.13
C ARG A 29 16.37 6.44 -18.21
N LEU A 30 15.19 5.82 -18.21
CA LEU A 30 14.79 4.87 -19.25
C LEU A 30 14.73 5.53 -20.62
N MET A 31 14.08 6.70 -20.73
CA MET A 31 14.00 7.45 -21.99
C MET A 31 15.40 7.83 -22.50
N ASN A 32 16.26 8.36 -21.65
CA ASN A 32 17.64 8.71 -22.04
C ASN A 32 18.46 7.47 -22.48
N ALA A 33 18.25 6.32 -21.83
CA ALA A 33 18.91 5.07 -22.21
C ALA A 33 18.42 4.56 -23.58
N LEU A 34 17.12 4.70 -23.86
CA LEU A 34 16.54 4.36 -25.16
C LEU A 34 17.04 5.30 -26.27
N GLU A 35 17.12 6.61 -26.00
CA GLU A 35 17.67 7.61 -26.94
C GLU A 35 19.14 7.33 -27.29
N SER A 36 19.92 6.82 -26.34
CA SER A 36 21.33 6.45 -26.53
C SER A 36 21.54 5.02 -27.03
N ALA A 37 20.46 4.28 -27.33
CA ALA A 37 20.47 2.87 -27.70
C ALA A 37 21.20 1.95 -26.68
N ASP A 38 21.32 2.40 -25.43
CA ASP A 38 21.92 1.65 -24.32
C ASP A 38 20.88 0.70 -23.72
N THR A 39 20.76 -0.47 -24.35
CA THR A 39 19.76 -1.48 -23.99
C THR A 39 19.94 -2.06 -22.58
N ASP A 40 21.18 -2.12 -22.08
CA ASP A 40 21.48 -2.62 -20.73
C ASP A 40 20.96 -1.66 -19.67
N ARG A 41 21.23 -0.35 -19.82
CA ARG A 41 20.69 0.66 -18.92
C ARG A 41 19.18 0.78 -19.02
N ALA A 42 18.61 0.65 -20.22
CA ALA A 42 17.17 0.64 -20.39
C ALA A 42 16.51 -0.53 -19.64
N LEU A 43 17.07 -1.74 -19.77
CA LEU A 43 16.56 -2.91 -19.07
C LEU A 43 16.69 -2.79 -17.54
N ALA A 44 17.81 -2.24 -17.06
CA ALA A 44 18.00 -1.98 -15.64
C ALA A 44 16.97 -0.98 -15.09
N ALA A 45 16.79 0.16 -15.76
CA ALA A 45 15.80 1.17 -15.37
C ALA A 45 14.37 0.60 -15.38
N HIS A 46 14.03 -0.23 -16.38
CA HIS A 46 12.72 -0.89 -16.44
C HIS A 46 12.50 -1.86 -15.26
N LYS A 47 13.52 -2.65 -14.88
CA LYS A 47 13.45 -3.54 -13.70
C LYS A 47 13.25 -2.76 -12.41
N ASP A 48 13.92 -1.62 -12.27
CA ASP A 48 13.78 -0.75 -11.10
C ASP A 48 12.38 -0.14 -11.01
N ILE A 49 11.81 0.34 -12.13
CA ILE A 49 10.42 0.83 -12.18
C ILE A 49 9.45 -0.27 -11.73
N ALA A 50 9.61 -1.50 -12.24
CA ALA A 50 8.76 -2.62 -11.87
C ALA A 50 8.85 -2.97 -10.37
N LYS A 51 10.02 -2.77 -9.75
CA LYS A 51 10.22 -2.96 -8.31
C LYS A 51 9.49 -1.90 -7.49
N SER A 52 9.59 -0.62 -7.86
CA SER A 52 8.85 0.47 -7.19
C SER A 52 7.34 0.31 -7.31
N LEU A 53 6.83 -0.10 -8.48
CA LEU A 53 5.40 -0.39 -8.66
C LEU A 53 4.91 -1.52 -7.75
N LYS A 54 5.69 -2.60 -7.59
CA LYS A 54 5.37 -3.67 -6.63
C LYS A 54 5.33 -3.16 -5.19
N GLN A 55 6.20 -2.21 -4.85
CA GLN A 55 6.25 -1.63 -3.51
C GLN A 55 5.02 -0.74 -3.25
N ILE A 56 4.59 0.07 -4.23
CA ILE A 56 3.33 0.83 -4.15
C ILE A 56 2.14 -0.12 -3.91
N GLN A 57 2.04 -1.21 -4.68
CA GLN A 57 0.97 -2.19 -4.49
C GLN A 57 0.98 -2.84 -3.10
N ARG A 58 2.16 -3.02 -2.48
CA ARG A 58 2.27 -3.51 -1.10
C ARG A 58 1.71 -2.48 -0.12
N TYR A 59 2.10 -1.22 -0.26
CA TYR A 59 1.57 -0.14 0.58
C TYR A 59 0.04 -0.02 0.47
N GLU A 60 -0.53 -0.15 -0.74
CA GLU A 60 -1.97 -0.16 -0.96
C GLU A 60 -2.69 -1.38 -0.35
N LYS A 61 -2.04 -2.54 -0.30
CA LYS A 61 -2.58 -3.72 0.39
C LYS A 61 -2.57 -3.53 1.91
N GLU A 62 -1.46 -3.03 2.45
CA GLU A 62 -1.33 -2.74 3.88
C GLU A 62 -2.35 -1.70 4.35
N ALA A 63 -2.49 -0.64 3.56
CA ALA A 63 -3.53 0.38 3.66
C ALA A 63 -4.93 -0.22 3.82
N LYS A 64 -5.31 -1.10 2.88
CA LYS A 64 -6.61 -1.78 2.88
C LYS A 64 -6.81 -2.64 4.12
N ILE A 65 -5.78 -3.37 4.55
CA ILE A 65 -5.83 -4.19 5.77
C ILE A 65 -6.02 -3.32 7.01
N GLN A 66 -5.32 -2.18 7.10
CA GLN A 66 -5.46 -1.25 8.22
C GLN A 66 -6.87 -0.66 8.30
N LEU A 67 -7.46 -0.27 7.17
CA LEU A 67 -8.85 0.17 7.10
C LEU A 67 -9.81 -0.92 7.55
N LEU A 68 -9.64 -2.16 7.09
CA LEU A 68 -10.48 -3.29 7.50
C LEU A 68 -10.38 -3.54 9.01
N LYS A 69 -9.17 -3.49 9.59
CA LYS A 69 -8.96 -3.62 11.04
C LYS A 69 -9.59 -2.46 11.82
N ALA A 70 -9.48 -1.23 11.32
CA ALA A 70 -10.10 -0.07 11.95
C ALA A 70 -11.63 -0.17 11.92
N SER A 71 -12.21 -0.53 10.78
CA SER A 71 -13.65 -0.77 10.63
C SER A 71 -14.15 -1.88 11.55
N ALA A 72 -13.42 -3.00 11.64
CA ALA A 72 -13.76 -4.11 12.54
C ALA A 72 -13.67 -3.73 14.03
N LYS A 73 -12.80 -2.79 14.42
CA LYS A 73 -12.76 -2.24 15.78
C LYS A 73 -13.93 -1.30 16.07
N ILE A 74 -14.44 -0.59 15.05
CA ILE A 74 -15.58 0.31 15.18
C ILE A 74 -16.88 -0.50 15.34
N THR A 75 -17.02 -1.63 14.63
CA THR A 75 -18.10 -2.59 14.84
C THR A 75 -17.73 -3.59 15.93
N SER A 76 -17.81 -3.18 17.19
CA SER A 76 -17.80 -4.11 18.33
C SER A 76 -19.00 -5.05 18.22
N VAL A 77 -18.80 -6.24 17.64
CA VAL A 77 -19.82 -7.28 17.62
C VAL A 77 -19.88 -7.90 19.03
N THR A 78 -20.82 -7.41 19.84
CA THR A 78 -21.11 -8.01 21.15
C THR A 78 -21.85 -9.32 20.91
N TYR A 79 -21.10 -10.42 20.75
CA TYR A 79 -21.72 -11.73 20.57
C TYR A 79 -22.54 -12.13 21.80
N PRO A 80 -23.79 -12.62 21.63
CA PRO A 80 -24.58 -13.14 22.73
C PRO A 80 -23.87 -14.32 23.41
N LYS A 81 -24.09 -14.49 24.73
CA LYS A 81 -23.38 -15.48 25.58
C LYS A 81 -23.43 -16.91 25.00
N SER A 82 -24.53 -17.28 24.35
CA SER A 82 -24.72 -18.58 23.71
C SER A 82 -23.73 -18.85 22.56
N LEU A 83 -23.40 -17.83 21.78
CA LEU A 83 -22.44 -17.92 20.67
C LEU A 83 -21.00 -17.94 21.18
N LYS A 84 -20.69 -17.12 22.20
CA LYS A 84 -19.36 -17.13 22.84
C LYS A 84 -18.99 -18.50 23.41
N ASN A 85 -19.93 -19.20 24.02
CA ASN A 85 -19.68 -20.54 24.57
C ASN A 85 -19.49 -21.60 23.48
N LYS A 86 -20.19 -21.50 22.34
CA LYS A 86 -19.97 -22.39 21.18
C LYS A 86 -18.65 -22.14 20.47
N MET A 87 -18.19 -20.89 20.42
CA MET A 87 -16.92 -20.55 19.76
C MET A 87 -15.67 -20.88 20.59
N LYS A 88 -15.80 -21.09 21.91
CA LYS A 88 -14.66 -21.46 22.79
C LYS A 88 -13.99 -22.79 22.43
N GLY A 89 -14.65 -23.67 21.68
CA GLY A 89 -14.07 -24.93 21.19
C GLY A 89 -13.60 -24.90 19.73
N LEU A 90 -13.68 -23.73 19.07
CA LEU A 90 -13.36 -23.53 17.66
C LEU A 90 -12.18 -22.57 17.43
N ILE A 91 -11.56 -22.08 18.51
CA ILE A 91 -10.34 -21.27 18.52
C ILE A 91 -9.20 -22.13 19.05
#